data_AF-A0A1A0V5Z9-F1
#
_entry.id   AF-A0A1A0V5Z9-F1
#
_cell.length_a   1.000
_cell.length_b   1.000
_cell.length_c   1.000
_cell.angle_alpha   90.00
_cell.angle_beta   90.00
_cell.angle_gamma   90.00
#
_symmetry.space_group_name_H-M   'P 1'
#
loop_
_entity.id
_entity.type
_entity.pdbx_description
1 polymer ?
#
loop_
_entity_poly.entity_id
_entity_poly.type
_entity_poly.pdbx_seq_one_letter_code
_entity_poly.pdbx_strand_id
1 'polypeptide(L)'
;MDNKTTDDEIRFLARLGAAMAAANYPVTLIRQMLGRASAAYGVPTEVIVLPNTVQVVGPATGSGTIAKSAHLDRDVRFDQAFPLARLVSNAMRGAIDPAEGDTELDRILASRPRFRPWMTVLGYGVWSAGLGLVLEPTPLNLLGATVLGVMVGIFAMVGQRFGVLAQLLPVVSAFSVAAVSIAVAEYLGLDHIGLRALIPPLAMFLPGAAITLAVIEVTARDAVSGSSRLVAGFAQLAQLVFGILIAAQLLGEDVSHLSAEPLNKLGPWAPWLGVAVYAVGVMLFLGPPTSFLPWLLLVAYAAFIAQYLGDLVLGSYASGFCGGVVLTVAALLMSRYRSAPPALTMILPGFWLLVPGSMGLIGIAELFGADGDSALGVTFISMISVALGLQAGLVLWQAFRRPGGWRRRRRRPGQRPPR
;
A
#
# COMPACT_ATOMS: atom_id res chain seq x y z
N MET A 1 -7.46 3.78 40.68
CA MET A 1 -6.44 3.45 39.65
C MET A 1 -5.25 4.34 39.92
N ASP A 2 -4.05 3.77 39.93
CA ASP A 2 -2.83 4.51 40.20
C ASP A 2 -2.54 5.46 39.02
N ASN A 3 -2.17 6.72 39.28
CA ASN A 3 -2.01 7.73 38.22
C ASN A 3 -0.88 7.37 37.26
N LYS A 4 0.09 6.58 37.73
CA LYS A 4 1.23 6.08 36.96
C LYS A 4 0.82 5.04 35.90
N THR A 5 -0.05 4.09 36.27
CA THR A 5 -0.55 3.06 35.34
C THR A 5 -1.33 3.66 34.17
N THR A 6 -2.14 4.70 34.42
CA THR A 6 -2.90 5.38 33.37
C THR A 6 -2.01 6.18 32.41
N ASP A 7 -0.92 6.80 32.90
CA ASP A 7 0.03 7.52 32.02
C ASP A 7 0.77 6.56 31.09
N ASP A 8 1.19 5.40 31.60
CA ASP A 8 1.88 4.37 30.83
C ASP A 8 0.95 3.75 29.77
N GLU A 9 -0.32 3.53 30.09
CA GLU A 9 -1.37 3.10 29.14
C GLU A 9 -1.57 4.09 27.99
N ILE A 10 -1.79 5.36 28.31
CA ILE A 10 -2.03 6.41 27.31
C ILE A 10 -0.78 6.59 26.42
N ARG A 11 0.42 6.54 27.02
CA ARG A 11 1.69 6.62 26.30
C ARG A 11 1.84 5.44 25.33
N PHE A 12 1.62 4.22 25.81
CA PHE A 12 1.71 3.03 24.97
C PHE A 12 0.71 3.10 23.81
N LEU A 13 -0.55 3.47 24.06
CA LEU A 13 -1.57 3.62 23.02
C LEU A 13 -1.18 4.68 21.98
N ALA A 14 -0.61 5.81 22.40
CA ALA A 14 -0.13 6.85 21.49
C ALA A 14 1.02 6.33 20.61
N ARG A 15 2.03 5.68 21.21
CA ARG A 15 3.17 5.11 20.48
C ARG A 15 2.75 3.98 19.54
N LEU A 16 1.85 3.11 19.97
CA LEU A 16 1.27 2.04 19.14
C LEU A 16 0.49 2.64 17.95
N GLY A 17 -0.27 3.71 18.20
CA GLY A 17 -0.93 4.52 17.19
C GLY A 17 0.03 5.06 16.13
N ALA A 18 1.09 5.73 16.57
CA ALA A 18 2.11 6.28 15.69
C ALA A 18 2.83 5.19 14.88
N ALA A 19 3.12 4.03 15.49
CA ALA A 19 3.71 2.89 14.79
C ALA A 19 2.77 2.31 13.71
N MET A 20 1.46 2.22 13.97
CA MET A 20 0.49 1.82 12.94
C MET A 20 0.40 2.84 11.79
N ALA A 21 0.43 4.13 12.11
CA ALA A 21 0.43 5.20 11.12
C ALA A 21 1.68 5.11 10.21
N ALA A 22 2.86 4.96 10.80
CA ALA A 22 4.13 4.75 10.10
C ALA A 22 4.20 3.41 9.33
N ALA A 23 3.32 2.44 9.65
CA ALA A 23 3.12 1.21 8.88
C ALA A 23 2.03 1.35 7.80
N ASN A 24 1.59 2.58 7.49
CA ASN A 24 0.56 2.90 6.51
C ASN A 24 -0.83 2.32 6.79
N TYR A 25 -1.20 2.17 8.07
CA TYR A 25 -2.57 1.78 8.43
C TYR A 25 -3.53 2.95 8.10
N PRO A 26 -4.75 2.67 7.60
CA PRO A 26 -5.77 3.71 7.43
C PRO A 26 -6.13 4.34 8.78
N VAL A 27 -6.36 5.65 8.80
CA VAL A 27 -6.72 6.41 10.01
C VAL A 27 -7.93 5.82 10.74
N THR A 28 -8.96 5.46 9.98
CA THR A 28 -10.17 4.80 10.49
C THR A 28 -9.85 3.51 11.26
N LEU A 29 -8.91 2.72 10.75
CA LEU A 29 -8.54 1.43 11.32
C LEU A 29 -7.71 1.61 12.58
N ILE A 30 -6.79 2.58 12.59
CA ILE A 30 -6.02 2.96 13.78
C ILE A 30 -6.98 3.34 14.91
N ARG A 31 -7.95 4.22 14.63
CA ARG A 31 -8.96 4.65 15.61
C ARG A 31 -9.77 3.47 16.17
N GLN A 32 -10.20 2.55 15.30
CA GLN A 32 -10.93 1.35 15.73
C GLN A 32 -10.09 0.39 16.58
N MET A 33 -8.82 0.19 16.22
CA MET A 33 -7.90 -0.69 16.94
C MET A 33 -7.53 -0.10 18.31
N LEU A 34 -7.19 1.19 18.36
CA LEU A 34 -6.90 1.89 19.61
C LEU A 34 -8.13 1.96 20.51
N GLY A 35 -9.33 2.22 19.97
CA GLY A 35 -10.56 2.20 20.76
C GLY A 35 -10.86 0.83 21.38
N ARG A 36 -10.56 -0.27 20.67
CA ARG A 36 -10.68 -1.63 21.24
C ARG A 36 -9.61 -1.92 22.29
N ALA A 37 -8.38 -1.46 22.09
CA ALA A 37 -7.31 -1.62 23.07
C ALA A 37 -7.60 -0.80 24.34
N SER A 38 -7.99 0.47 24.20
CA SER A 38 -8.45 1.34 25.30
C SER A 38 -9.59 0.69 26.09
N ALA A 39 -10.59 0.13 25.41
CA ALA A 39 -11.68 -0.59 26.08
C ALA A 39 -11.21 -1.86 26.82
N ALA A 40 -10.22 -2.58 26.30
CA ALA A 40 -9.65 -3.77 26.94
C ALA A 40 -8.85 -3.41 28.20
N TYR A 41 -8.16 -2.27 28.21
CA TYR A 41 -7.45 -1.73 29.37
C TYR A 41 -8.37 -1.02 30.37
N GLY A 42 -9.64 -0.77 30.02
CA GLY A 42 -10.60 -0.10 30.90
C GLY A 42 -10.36 1.41 31.06
N VAL A 43 -9.56 2.02 30.18
CA VAL A 43 -9.29 3.47 30.19
C VAL A 43 -10.02 4.11 29.03
N PRO A 44 -11.08 4.91 29.26
CA PRO A 44 -11.76 5.62 28.18
C PRO A 44 -10.84 6.72 27.63
N THR A 45 -10.35 6.52 26.40
CA THR A 45 -9.49 7.49 25.72
C THR A 45 -10.17 8.06 24.50
N GLU A 46 -10.03 9.37 24.30
CA GLU A 46 -10.29 10.01 23.01
C GLU A 46 -9.01 9.97 22.16
N VAL A 47 -9.13 9.59 20.89
CA VAL A 47 -7.99 9.44 20.01
C VAL A 47 -8.16 10.37 18.82
N ILE A 48 -7.16 11.21 18.57
CA ILE A 48 -7.01 12.01 17.36
C ILE A 48 -5.88 11.36 16.55
N VAL A 49 -6.20 10.98 15.32
CA VAL A 49 -5.26 10.33 14.40
C VAL A 49 -5.14 11.21 13.17
N LEU A 50 -3.92 11.63 12.88
CA LEU A 50 -3.48 12.31 11.66
C LEU A 50 -2.50 11.38 10.92
N PRO A 51 -2.22 11.61 9.63
CA PRO A 51 -1.34 10.74 8.84
C PRO A 51 0.00 10.44 9.51
N ASN A 52 0.60 11.44 10.15
CA ASN A 52 1.93 11.33 10.74
C ASN A 52 1.91 11.36 12.27
N THR A 53 0.81 11.77 12.91
CA THR A 53 0.78 12.00 14.36
C THR A 53 -0.45 11.37 14.97
N VAL A 54 -0.28 10.70 16.11
CA VAL A 54 -1.39 10.19 16.90
C VAL A 54 -1.37 10.83 18.27
N GLN A 55 -2.52 11.33 18.69
CA GLN A 55 -2.73 11.89 20.03
C GLN A 55 -3.80 11.07 20.74
N VAL A 56 -3.48 10.65 21.96
CA VAL A 56 -4.39 9.93 22.86
C VAL A 56 -4.62 10.80 24.08
N VAL A 57 -5.88 11.08 24.35
CA VAL A 57 -6.35 11.91 25.46
C VAL A 57 -7.09 11.00 26.44
N GLY A 58 -6.58 10.94 27.66
CA GLY A 58 -7.17 10.17 28.76
C GLY A 58 -8.41 10.84 29.36
N PRO A 59 -9.03 10.19 30.36
CA PRO A 59 -10.17 10.77 31.06
C PRO A 59 -9.77 12.03 31.85
N ALA A 60 -10.71 12.96 31.99
CA ALA A 60 -10.55 14.11 32.87
C ALA A 60 -10.45 13.63 34.33
N THR A 61 -9.37 13.99 35.01
CA THR A 61 -9.16 13.72 36.44
C THR A 61 -9.16 15.04 37.22
N GLY A 62 -9.21 14.97 38.55
CA GLY A 62 -9.08 16.15 39.42
C GLY A 62 -7.75 16.90 39.25
N SER A 63 -6.73 16.24 38.70
CA SER A 63 -5.42 16.82 38.35
C SER A 63 -5.31 17.34 36.90
N GLY A 64 -6.39 17.26 36.11
CA GLY A 64 -6.43 17.62 34.70
C GLY A 64 -6.57 16.41 33.76
N THR A 65 -6.44 16.67 32.45
CA THR A 65 -6.58 15.64 31.40
C THR A 65 -5.20 15.30 30.84
N ILE A 66 -4.80 14.03 30.91
CA ILE A 66 -3.54 13.56 30.33
C ILE A 66 -3.71 13.46 28.82
N ALA A 67 -2.86 14.14 28.05
CA ALA A 67 -2.78 14.01 26.61
C ALA A 67 -1.36 13.65 26.19
N LYS A 68 -1.20 12.58 25.41
CA LYS A 68 0.08 12.19 24.82
C LYS A 68 -0.02 12.21 23.32
N SER A 69 0.95 12.85 22.68
CA SER A 69 1.13 12.82 21.23
C SER A 69 2.38 12.02 20.91
N ALA A 70 2.31 11.19 19.88
CA ALA A 70 3.43 10.41 19.38
C ALA A 70 3.52 10.57 17.86
N HIS A 71 4.77 10.65 17.39
CA HIS A 71 5.18 10.64 15.99
C HIS A 71 6.38 9.69 15.86
N LEU A 72 6.52 9.04 14.70
CA LEU A 72 7.72 8.29 14.36
C LEU A 72 8.43 9.01 13.20
N ASP A 73 9.70 9.35 13.41
CA ASP A 73 10.53 10.04 12.39
C ASP A 73 10.86 9.15 11.18
N ARG A 74 10.54 7.86 11.24
CA ARG A 74 10.85 6.87 10.21
C ARG A 74 9.67 5.93 9.98
N ASP A 75 9.47 5.57 8.72
CA ASP A 75 8.49 4.56 8.33
C ASP A 75 8.82 3.19 8.93
N VAL A 76 7.78 2.45 9.27
CA VAL A 76 7.91 1.06 9.74
C VAL A 76 8.18 0.17 8.54
N ARG A 77 9.25 -0.62 8.62
CA ARG A 77 9.63 -1.54 7.55
C ARG A 77 8.59 -2.64 7.40
N PHE A 78 8.42 -3.16 6.18
CA PHE A 78 7.38 -4.16 5.89
C PHE A 78 7.52 -5.44 6.72
N ASP A 79 8.75 -5.89 7.02
CA ASP A 79 9.01 -7.02 7.90
C ASP A 79 8.62 -6.75 9.36
N GLN A 80 8.74 -5.50 9.82
CA GLN A 80 8.32 -5.06 11.16
C GLN A 80 6.80 -4.98 11.30
N ALA A 81 6.05 -4.84 10.20
CA ALA A 81 4.59 -4.83 10.22
C ALA A 81 3.98 -6.16 10.74
N PHE A 82 4.67 -7.29 10.58
CA PHE A 82 4.22 -8.60 11.04
C PHE A 82 4.19 -8.71 12.58
N PRO A 83 5.30 -8.47 13.31
CA PRO A 83 5.26 -8.44 14.76
C PRO A 83 4.43 -7.26 15.30
N LEU A 84 4.43 -6.10 14.64
CA LEU A 84 3.58 -4.96 15.04
C LEU A 84 2.10 -5.35 15.05
N ALA A 85 1.61 -6.01 14.01
CA ALA A 85 0.23 -6.47 13.96
C ALA A 85 -0.12 -7.50 15.05
N ARG A 86 0.85 -8.33 15.48
CA ARG A 86 0.67 -9.23 16.63
C ARG A 86 0.56 -8.44 17.93
N LEU A 87 1.43 -7.42 18.12
CA LEU A 87 1.37 -6.53 19.28
C LEU A 87 0.03 -5.80 19.35
N VAL A 88 -0.44 -5.23 18.22
CA VAL A 88 -1.77 -4.59 18.12
C VAL A 88 -2.87 -5.58 18.49
N SER A 89 -2.82 -6.81 17.96
CA SER A 89 -3.82 -7.83 18.30
C SER A 89 -3.79 -8.26 19.76
N ASN A 90 -2.63 -8.23 20.42
CA ASN A 90 -2.51 -8.54 21.85
C ASN A 90 -3.05 -7.39 22.70
N ALA A 91 -2.74 -6.14 22.35
CA ALA A 91 -3.26 -4.95 23.02
C ALA A 91 -4.79 -4.88 22.93
N MET A 92 -5.37 -5.14 21.75
CA MET A 92 -6.82 -5.20 21.54
C MET A 92 -7.54 -6.29 22.37
N ARG A 93 -6.80 -7.31 22.84
CA ARG A 93 -7.32 -8.38 23.70
C ARG A 93 -7.03 -8.15 25.18
N GLY A 94 -6.31 -7.09 25.55
CA GLY A 94 -5.79 -6.91 26.91
C GLY A 94 -4.81 -8.02 27.32
N ALA A 95 -4.15 -8.67 26.35
CA ALA A 95 -3.29 -9.83 26.58
C ALA A 95 -1.82 -9.47 26.81
N ILE A 96 -1.49 -8.18 26.83
CA ILE A 96 -0.15 -7.65 27.11
C ILE A 96 -0.28 -6.43 28.00
N ASP A 97 0.56 -6.34 29.03
CA ASP A 97 0.65 -5.17 29.89
C ASP A 97 1.19 -3.96 29.09
N PRO A 98 0.72 -2.72 29.32
CA PRO A 98 1.17 -1.53 28.61
C PRO A 98 2.69 -1.29 28.66
N ALA A 99 3.35 -1.52 29.80
CA ALA A 99 4.79 -1.32 29.94
C ALA A 99 5.58 -2.40 29.18
N GLU A 100 5.10 -3.65 29.22
CA GLU A 100 5.65 -4.74 28.40
C GLU A 100 5.41 -4.48 26.91
N GLY A 101 4.24 -3.95 26.56
CA GLY A 101 3.88 -3.58 25.20
C GLY A 101 4.77 -2.49 24.62
N ASP A 102 5.13 -1.49 25.44
CA ASP A 102 6.05 -0.43 25.05
C ASP A 102 7.46 -0.97 24.80
N THR A 103 7.92 -1.87 25.68
CA THR A 103 9.21 -2.56 25.52
C THR A 103 9.24 -3.45 24.27
N GLU A 104 8.16 -4.17 24.00
CA GLU A 104 8.01 -4.98 22.79
C GLU A 104 7.96 -4.11 21.53
N LEU A 105 7.32 -2.94 21.59
CA LEU A 105 7.33 -1.98 20.50
C LEU A 105 8.75 -1.48 20.20
N ASP A 106 9.52 -1.12 21.22
CA ASP A 106 10.93 -0.74 21.08
C ASP A 106 11.76 -1.86 20.46
N ARG A 107 11.54 -3.11 20.87
CA ARG A 107 12.20 -4.29 20.28
C ARG A 107 11.85 -4.47 18.81
N ILE A 108 10.60 -4.23 18.43
CA ILE A 108 10.14 -4.31 17.02
C ILE A 108 10.83 -3.22 16.19
N LEU A 109 10.82 -1.97 16.66
CA LEU A 109 11.39 -0.84 15.95
C LEU A 109 12.93 -0.93 15.82
N ALA A 110 13.61 -1.49 16.83
CA ALA A 110 15.05 -1.72 16.83
C ALA A 110 15.50 -2.99 16.07
N SER A 111 14.57 -3.79 15.55
CA SER A 111 14.90 -5.04 14.86
C SER A 111 15.73 -4.82 13.59
N ARG A 112 16.74 -5.66 13.39
CA ARG A 112 17.63 -5.57 12.24
C ARG A 112 16.94 -6.06 10.95
N PRO A 113 17.30 -5.50 9.78
CA PRO A 113 16.84 -6.02 8.51
C PRO A 113 17.18 -7.49 8.31
N ARG A 114 16.20 -8.25 7.82
CA ARG A 114 16.36 -9.68 7.51
C ARG A 114 17.42 -9.91 6.43
N PHE A 115 17.42 -9.07 5.40
CA PHE A 115 18.31 -9.19 4.25
C PHE A 115 19.36 -8.08 4.23
N ARG A 116 20.51 -8.40 3.62
CA ARG A 116 21.57 -7.42 3.39
C ARG A 116 21.12 -6.45 2.27
N PRO A 117 21.59 -5.19 2.26
CA PRO A 117 21.11 -4.19 1.29
C PRO A 117 21.20 -4.63 -0.18
N TRP A 118 22.27 -5.34 -0.57
CA TRP A 118 22.42 -5.84 -1.94
C TRP A 118 21.34 -6.86 -2.35
N MET A 119 20.84 -7.67 -1.41
CA MET A 119 19.75 -8.62 -1.68
C MET A 119 18.42 -7.89 -1.90
N THR A 120 18.18 -6.81 -1.15
CA THR A 120 17.02 -5.93 -1.35
C THR A 120 17.06 -5.28 -2.73
N VAL A 121 18.23 -4.81 -3.17
CA VAL A 121 18.44 -4.24 -4.52
C VAL A 121 18.12 -5.26 -5.61
N LEU A 122 18.70 -6.47 -5.52
CA LEU A 122 18.40 -7.54 -6.47
C LEU A 122 16.94 -7.97 -6.42
N GLY A 123 16.36 -8.01 -5.22
CA GLY A 123 14.94 -8.29 -5.00
C GLY A 123 14.05 -7.28 -5.70
N TYR A 124 14.44 -6.01 -5.72
CA TYR A 124 13.71 -4.97 -6.46
C TYR A 124 13.81 -5.16 -7.98
N GLY A 125 14.96 -5.60 -8.50
CA GLY A 125 15.11 -6.03 -9.89
C GLY A 125 14.18 -7.20 -10.25
N VAL A 126 14.13 -8.25 -9.43
CA VAL A 126 13.23 -9.40 -9.63
C VAL A 126 11.76 -9.00 -9.52
N TRP A 127 11.43 -8.10 -8.59
CA TRP A 127 10.08 -7.55 -8.44
C TRP A 127 9.65 -6.77 -9.68
N SER A 128 10.55 -5.95 -10.21
CA SER A 128 10.36 -5.22 -11.46
C SER A 128 10.20 -6.16 -12.67
N ALA A 129 11.03 -7.20 -12.76
CA ALA A 129 10.91 -8.24 -13.79
C ALA A 129 9.52 -8.92 -13.78
N GLY A 130 9.01 -9.24 -12.59
CA GLY A 130 7.67 -9.81 -12.40
C GLY A 130 6.57 -8.88 -12.89
N LEU A 131 6.65 -7.59 -12.56
CA LEU A 131 5.71 -6.57 -13.08
C LEU A 131 5.82 -6.39 -14.59
N GLY A 132 7.04 -6.43 -15.16
CA GLY A 132 7.26 -6.37 -16.61
C GLY A 132 6.59 -7.53 -17.34
N LEU A 133 6.68 -8.75 -16.81
CA LEU A 133 5.99 -9.93 -17.36
C LEU A 133 4.45 -9.81 -17.29
N VAL A 134 3.92 -9.11 -16.29
CA VAL A 134 2.48 -8.90 -16.15
C VAL A 134 1.98 -7.81 -17.11
N LEU A 135 2.72 -6.71 -17.26
CA LEU A 135 2.27 -5.53 -17.99
C LEU A 135 2.54 -5.57 -19.49
N GLU A 136 3.75 -5.98 -19.89
CA GLU A 136 4.18 -6.02 -21.29
C GLU A 136 5.25 -7.09 -21.49
N PRO A 137 4.86 -8.37 -21.62
CA PRO A 137 5.77 -9.50 -21.66
C PRO A 137 6.53 -9.57 -22.99
N THR A 138 7.64 -8.85 -23.07
CA THR A 138 8.63 -8.91 -24.13
C THR A 138 10.03 -9.21 -23.54
N PRO A 139 10.93 -9.89 -24.27
CA PRO A 139 12.29 -10.16 -23.77
C PRO A 139 13.05 -8.88 -23.42
N LEU A 140 12.90 -7.84 -24.25
CA LEU A 140 13.56 -6.56 -24.05
C LEU A 140 13.02 -5.84 -22.81
N ASN A 141 11.69 -5.79 -22.64
CA ASN A 141 11.10 -5.20 -21.44
C ASN A 141 11.46 -5.99 -20.18
N LEU A 142 11.52 -7.32 -20.25
CA LEU A 142 11.94 -8.14 -19.11
C LEU A 142 13.38 -7.80 -18.68
N LEU A 143 14.31 -7.74 -19.63
CA LEU A 143 15.70 -7.37 -19.36
C LEU A 143 15.80 -5.93 -18.85
N GLY A 144 15.13 -4.99 -19.53
CA GLY A 144 15.07 -3.58 -19.17
C GLY A 144 14.52 -3.37 -17.77
N ALA A 145 13.34 -3.92 -17.46
CA ALA A 145 12.72 -3.87 -16.14
C ALA A 145 13.64 -4.44 -15.05
N THR A 146 14.33 -5.56 -15.32
CA THR A 146 15.25 -6.17 -14.35
C THR A 146 16.44 -5.23 -14.07
N VAL A 147 17.12 -4.74 -15.11
CA VAL A 147 18.32 -3.91 -14.98
C VAL A 147 18.00 -2.53 -14.41
N LEU A 148 16.97 -1.87 -14.95
CA LEU A 148 16.49 -0.57 -14.46
C LEU A 148 15.91 -0.70 -13.05
N GLY A 149 15.26 -1.82 -12.73
CA GLY A 149 14.84 -2.15 -11.38
C GLY A 149 16.04 -2.21 -10.44
N VAL A 150 17.09 -2.97 -10.76
CA VAL A 150 18.33 -2.98 -9.95
C VAL A 150 18.90 -1.58 -9.77
N MET A 151 18.96 -0.77 -10.85
CA MET A 151 19.43 0.61 -10.79
C MET A 151 18.61 1.46 -9.81
N VAL A 152 17.28 1.43 -9.90
CA VAL A 152 16.40 2.17 -8.98
C VAL A 152 16.51 1.63 -7.55
N GLY A 153 16.70 0.32 -7.37
CA GLY A 153 16.97 -0.28 -6.07
C GLY A 153 18.24 0.29 -5.43
N ILE A 154 19.30 0.55 -6.22
CA ILE A 154 20.52 1.23 -5.76
C ILE A 154 20.21 2.66 -5.35
N PHE A 155 19.43 3.41 -6.15
CA PHE A 155 19.04 4.78 -5.80
C PHE A 155 18.28 4.83 -4.48
N ALA A 156 17.31 3.92 -4.27
CA ALA A 156 16.57 3.81 -3.02
C ALA A 156 17.50 3.52 -1.83
N MET A 157 18.46 2.60 -1.99
CA MET A 157 19.45 2.28 -0.96
C MET A 157 20.33 3.50 -0.61
N VAL A 158 20.77 4.26 -1.62
CA VAL A 158 21.60 5.46 -1.44
C VAL A 158 20.80 6.58 -0.79
N GLY A 159 19.56 6.82 -1.20
CA GLY A 159 18.72 7.87 -0.61
C GLY A 159 18.33 7.59 0.84
N GLN A 160 18.22 6.32 1.25
CA GLN A 160 18.08 5.99 2.68
C GLN A 160 19.30 6.42 3.53
N ARG A 161 20.49 6.49 2.92
CA ARG A 161 21.71 6.95 3.59
C ARG A 161 21.81 8.47 3.65
N PHE A 162 21.25 9.16 2.65
CA PHE A 162 21.28 10.62 2.51
C PHE A 162 19.85 11.18 2.51
N GLY A 163 19.31 11.48 3.69
CA GLY A 163 17.89 11.85 3.87
C GLY A 163 17.42 13.05 3.02
N VAL A 164 18.30 13.99 2.68
CA VAL A 164 17.98 15.11 1.77
C VAL A 164 17.72 14.63 0.33
N LEU A 165 18.45 13.62 -0.13
CA LEU A 165 18.26 13.03 -1.46
C LEU A 165 16.95 12.26 -1.59
N ALA A 166 16.38 11.77 -0.47
CA ALA A 166 15.16 10.99 -0.47
C ALA A 166 13.97 11.71 -1.13
N GLN A 167 13.90 13.04 -0.99
CA GLN A 167 12.83 13.86 -1.59
C GLN A 167 12.94 13.99 -3.10
N LEU A 168 14.14 13.86 -3.67
CA LEU A 168 14.40 13.95 -5.11
C LEU A 168 14.45 12.59 -5.80
N LEU A 169 14.49 11.50 -5.02
CA LEU A 169 14.57 10.13 -5.55
C LEU A 169 13.53 9.82 -6.65
N PRO A 170 12.24 10.20 -6.52
CA PRO A 170 11.27 9.92 -7.58
C PRO A 170 11.67 10.57 -8.91
N VAL A 171 12.04 11.85 -8.89
CA VAL A 171 12.45 12.60 -10.09
C VAL A 171 13.72 12.00 -10.71
N VAL A 172 14.75 11.75 -9.89
CA VAL A 172 16.04 11.23 -10.37
C VAL A 172 15.88 9.82 -10.94
N SER A 173 15.06 8.99 -10.31
CA SER A 173 14.77 7.64 -10.78
C SER A 173 14.02 7.68 -12.11
N ALA A 174 12.97 8.50 -12.20
CA ALA A 174 12.18 8.65 -13.42
C ALA A 174 13.01 9.18 -14.58
N PHE A 175 13.82 10.21 -14.34
CA PHE A 175 14.77 10.75 -15.31
C PHE A 175 15.74 9.68 -15.80
N SER A 176 16.40 8.96 -14.88
CA SER A 176 17.41 7.95 -15.25
C SER A 176 16.79 6.78 -16.00
N VAL A 177 15.62 6.31 -15.56
CA VAL A 177 14.88 5.21 -16.21
C VAL A 177 14.46 5.61 -17.62
N ALA A 178 13.92 6.81 -17.80
CA ALA A 178 13.54 7.32 -19.11
C ALA A 178 14.77 7.53 -20.01
N ALA A 179 15.82 8.19 -19.52
CA ALA A 179 17.02 8.48 -20.29
C ALA A 179 17.73 7.21 -20.78
N VAL A 180 17.89 6.20 -19.91
CA VAL A 180 18.49 4.91 -20.31
C VAL A 180 17.60 4.17 -21.29
N SER A 181 16.28 4.17 -21.08
CA SER A 181 15.34 3.52 -22.01
C SER A 181 15.37 4.16 -23.39
N ILE A 182 15.43 5.49 -23.46
CA ILE A 182 15.54 6.24 -24.71
C ILE A 182 16.85 5.94 -25.43
N ALA A 183 17.99 6.05 -24.73
CA ALA A 183 19.29 5.78 -25.34
C ALA A 183 19.43 4.33 -25.85
N VAL A 184 18.85 3.36 -25.14
CA VAL A 184 18.85 1.95 -25.57
C VAL A 184 17.94 1.75 -26.79
N ALA A 185 16.79 2.41 -26.85
CA ALA A 185 15.89 2.30 -27.99
C ALA A 185 16.50 2.89 -29.26
N GLU A 186 17.13 4.06 -29.15
CA GLU A 186 17.88 4.68 -30.25
C GLU A 186 19.02 3.77 -30.73
N TYR A 187 19.81 3.22 -29.80
CA TYR A 187 20.91 2.30 -30.12
C TYR A 187 20.44 1.01 -30.83
N LEU A 188 19.27 0.49 -30.47
CA LEU A 188 18.71 -0.71 -31.07
C LEU A 188 17.87 -0.44 -32.33
N GLY A 189 17.70 0.83 -32.72
CA GLY A 189 16.86 1.23 -33.86
C GLY A 189 15.39 0.87 -33.66
N LEU A 190 14.87 0.99 -32.43
CA LEU A 190 13.47 0.73 -32.12
C LEU A 190 12.65 1.99 -32.37
N ASP A 191 11.63 1.89 -33.21
CA ASP A 191 10.78 3.03 -33.58
C ASP A 191 9.95 3.61 -32.42
N HIS A 192 9.77 2.86 -31.32
CA HIS A 192 8.90 3.25 -30.21
C HIS A 192 9.38 2.69 -28.87
N ILE A 193 9.26 3.49 -27.81
CA ILE A 193 9.46 3.06 -26.42
C ILE A 193 8.07 2.92 -25.79
N GLY A 194 7.71 1.71 -25.36
CA GLY A 194 6.47 1.53 -24.62
C GLY A 194 6.56 2.27 -23.28
N LEU A 195 5.66 3.24 -23.02
CA LEU A 195 5.47 3.84 -21.68
C LEU A 195 5.30 2.76 -20.60
N ARG A 196 4.72 1.63 -21.01
CA ARG A 196 4.51 0.47 -20.15
C ARG A 196 5.80 -0.18 -19.66
N ALA A 197 6.91 -0.04 -20.39
CA ALA A 197 8.21 -0.54 -20.00
C ALA A 197 8.89 0.28 -18.89
N LEU A 198 8.50 1.56 -18.72
CA LEU A 198 9.03 2.43 -17.67
C LEU A 198 8.34 2.19 -16.32
N ILE A 199 7.15 1.60 -16.32
CA ILE A 199 6.34 1.37 -15.11
C ILE A 199 7.05 0.43 -14.13
N PRO A 200 7.47 -0.79 -14.51
CA PRO A 200 8.00 -1.75 -13.55
C PRO A 200 9.18 -1.23 -12.70
N PRO A 201 10.19 -0.53 -13.26
CA PRO A 201 11.31 -0.03 -12.46
C PRO A 201 10.93 1.18 -11.60
N LEU A 202 9.85 1.90 -11.92
CA LEU A 202 9.38 3.05 -11.15
C LEU A 202 8.25 2.70 -10.17
N ALA A 203 7.79 1.45 -10.15
CA ALA A 203 6.55 1.09 -9.49
C ALA A 203 6.54 1.31 -7.96
N MET A 204 7.71 1.39 -7.30
CA MET A 204 7.77 1.73 -5.86
C MET A 204 7.41 3.20 -5.59
N PHE A 205 7.62 4.07 -6.57
CA PHE A 205 7.33 5.50 -6.48
C PHE A 205 5.93 5.82 -6.98
N LEU A 206 5.19 4.85 -7.52
CA LEU A 206 3.82 5.09 -7.93
C LEU A 206 2.94 5.24 -6.69
N PRO A 207 2.29 6.39 -6.47
CA PRO A 207 1.57 6.69 -5.25
C PRO A 207 0.17 6.06 -5.23
N GLY A 208 -0.01 4.91 -5.88
CA GLY A 208 -1.29 4.20 -5.91
C GLY A 208 -1.82 3.96 -4.50
N ALA A 209 -0.96 3.50 -3.58
CA ALA A 209 -1.39 3.19 -2.22
C ALA A 209 -1.84 4.46 -1.47
N ALA A 210 -1.13 5.58 -1.64
CA ALA A 210 -1.48 6.85 -1.03
C ALA A 210 -2.82 7.39 -1.54
N ILE A 211 -3.04 7.34 -2.86
CA ILE A 211 -4.29 7.78 -3.50
C ILE A 211 -5.47 6.89 -3.09
N THR A 212 -5.27 5.57 -3.08
CA THR A 212 -6.32 4.64 -2.66
C THR A 212 -6.68 4.80 -1.19
N LEU A 213 -5.68 4.95 -0.31
CA LEU A 213 -5.92 5.27 1.11
C LEU A 213 -6.61 6.62 1.27
N ALA A 214 -6.26 7.62 0.45
CA ALA A 214 -6.92 8.91 0.45
C ALA A 214 -8.42 8.78 0.17
N VAL A 215 -8.80 8.04 -0.87
CA VAL A 215 -10.21 7.80 -1.20
C VAL A 215 -10.93 7.06 -0.06
N ILE A 216 -10.29 6.05 0.54
CA ILE A 216 -10.83 5.33 1.71
C ILE A 216 -11.05 6.26 2.91
N GLU A 217 -10.11 7.15 3.20
CA GLU A 217 -10.20 8.07 4.33
C GLU A 217 -11.21 9.19 4.08
N VAL A 218 -11.26 9.77 2.87
CA VAL A 218 -12.26 10.78 2.49
C VAL A 218 -13.68 10.21 2.58
N THR A 219 -13.91 9.02 2.02
CA THR A 219 -15.22 8.35 2.06
C THR A 219 -15.64 7.98 3.49
N ALA A 220 -14.68 7.72 4.38
CA ALA A 220 -14.91 7.48 5.78
C ALA A 220 -15.00 8.74 6.66
N ARG A 221 -15.05 9.94 6.04
CA ARG A 221 -15.12 11.27 6.69
C ARG A 221 -13.83 11.72 7.41
N ASP A 222 -12.70 11.06 7.17
CA ASP A 222 -11.37 11.53 7.60
C ASP A 222 -10.73 12.41 6.49
N ALA A 223 -11.42 13.51 6.13
CA ALA A 223 -11.07 14.33 4.96
C ALA A 223 -9.68 14.99 5.04
N VAL A 224 -9.24 15.39 6.24
CA VAL A 224 -7.91 16.00 6.42
C VAL A 224 -6.79 15.01 6.08
N SER A 225 -6.90 13.78 6.60
CA SER A 225 -5.94 12.73 6.32
C SER A 225 -5.96 12.34 4.85
N GLY A 226 -7.16 12.09 4.31
CA GLY A 226 -7.31 11.70 2.92
C GLY A 226 -6.79 12.76 1.94
N SER A 227 -7.15 14.03 2.13
CA SER A 227 -6.65 15.12 1.27
C SER A 227 -5.13 15.26 1.34
N SER A 228 -4.52 15.10 2.52
CA SER A 228 -3.05 15.20 2.65
C SER A 228 -2.32 14.07 1.89
N ARG A 229 -2.81 12.82 1.98
CA ARG A 229 -2.26 11.68 1.22
C ARG A 229 -2.46 11.86 -0.28
N LEU A 230 -3.58 12.44 -0.69
CA LEU A 230 -3.89 12.72 -2.09
C LEU A 230 -2.91 13.75 -2.67
N VAL A 231 -2.70 14.88 -1.96
CA VAL A 231 -1.75 15.92 -2.37
C VAL A 231 -0.33 15.39 -2.44
N ALA A 232 0.11 14.61 -1.45
CA ALA A 232 1.42 13.96 -1.46
C ALA A 232 1.57 13.02 -2.67
N GLY A 233 0.53 12.24 -2.98
CA GLY A 233 0.51 11.38 -4.16
C GLY A 233 0.61 12.17 -5.47
N PHE A 234 -0.12 13.27 -5.63
CA PHE A 234 -0.01 14.10 -6.83
C PHE A 234 1.36 14.77 -6.97
N ALA A 235 1.94 15.26 -5.87
CA ALA A 235 3.29 15.80 -5.88
C ALA A 235 4.30 14.74 -6.36
N GLN A 236 4.17 13.51 -5.89
CA GLN A 236 5.03 12.40 -6.30
C GLN A 236 4.81 11.99 -7.77
N LEU A 237 3.58 11.99 -8.28
CA LEU A 237 3.31 11.79 -9.71
C LEU A 237 3.94 12.90 -10.56
N ALA A 238 3.77 14.16 -10.16
CA ALA A 238 4.35 15.30 -10.85
C ALA A 238 5.88 15.20 -10.92
N GLN A 239 6.53 14.74 -9.84
CA GLN A 239 7.96 14.46 -9.81
C GLN A 239 8.38 13.39 -10.83
N LEU A 240 7.63 12.28 -10.93
CA LEU A 240 7.91 11.23 -11.91
C LEU A 240 7.78 11.74 -13.34
N VAL A 241 6.66 12.42 -13.63
CA VAL A 241 6.38 12.98 -14.96
C VAL A 241 7.44 14.00 -15.35
N PHE A 242 7.78 14.92 -14.44
CA PHE A 242 8.83 15.90 -14.67
C PHE A 242 10.18 15.25 -15.01
N GLY A 243 10.57 14.19 -14.30
CA GLY A 243 11.79 13.44 -14.61
C GLY A 243 11.76 12.82 -16.01
N ILE A 244 10.64 12.20 -16.40
CA ILE A 244 10.46 11.61 -17.74
C ILE A 244 10.53 12.68 -18.84
N LEU A 245 9.83 13.80 -18.66
CA LEU A 245 9.78 14.89 -19.66
C LEU A 245 11.16 15.54 -19.86
N ILE A 246 11.93 15.77 -18.80
CA ILE A 246 13.29 16.31 -18.93
C ILE A 246 14.19 15.32 -19.69
N ALA A 247 14.07 14.02 -19.41
CA ALA A 247 14.86 13.01 -20.12
C ALA A 247 14.56 13.00 -21.62
N ALA A 248 13.27 13.05 -22.00
CA ALA A 248 12.85 13.14 -23.40
C ALA A 248 13.37 14.43 -24.06
N GLN A 249 13.20 15.58 -23.40
CA GLN A 249 13.66 16.87 -23.92
C GLN A 249 15.17 16.92 -24.15
N LEU A 250 15.97 16.35 -23.24
CA LEU A 250 17.44 16.35 -23.37
C LEU A 250 17.95 15.41 -24.46
N LEU A 251 17.22 14.34 -24.76
CA LEU A 251 17.60 13.35 -25.78
C LEU A 251 16.98 13.65 -27.15
N GLY A 252 16.17 14.70 -27.27
CA GLY A 252 15.62 15.15 -28.55
C GLY A 252 14.54 14.24 -29.14
N GLU A 253 13.96 13.35 -28.33
CA GLU A 253 12.89 12.43 -28.72
C GLU A 253 11.52 13.06 -28.43
N ASP A 254 10.65 13.02 -29.43
CA ASP A 254 9.27 13.48 -29.30
C ASP A 254 8.46 12.42 -28.54
N VAL A 255 7.82 12.85 -27.45
CA VAL A 255 7.02 12.01 -26.54
C VAL A 255 5.81 11.35 -27.25
N SER A 256 5.53 11.77 -28.48
CA SER A 256 4.47 11.26 -29.35
C SER A 256 4.75 9.85 -29.91
N HIS A 257 6.00 9.38 -29.89
CA HIS A 257 6.38 8.00 -30.26
C HIS A 257 6.21 6.98 -29.11
N LEU A 258 5.60 7.39 -28.00
CA LEU A 258 5.29 6.48 -26.90
C LEU A 258 3.98 5.72 -27.18
N SER A 259 4.07 4.56 -27.82
CA SER A 259 2.90 3.71 -28.04
C SER A 259 2.40 3.06 -26.73
N ALA A 260 1.11 3.20 -26.46
CA ALA A 260 0.43 2.56 -25.32
C ALA A 260 -0.12 1.14 -25.64
N GLU A 261 0.05 0.65 -26.88
CA GLU A 261 -0.48 -0.65 -27.30
C GLU A 261 0.19 -1.82 -26.55
N PRO A 262 -0.59 -2.77 -25.99
CA PRO A 262 -0.02 -3.93 -25.32
C PRO A 262 0.67 -4.87 -26.33
N LEU A 263 1.98 -5.02 -26.21
CA LEU A 263 2.75 -6.02 -26.95
C LEU A 263 3.01 -7.25 -26.06
N ASN A 264 2.49 -8.40 -26.45
CA ASN A 264 2.86 -9.68 -25.87
C ASN A 264 3.65 -10.52 -26.88
N LYS A 265 4.96 -10.66 -26.65
CA LYS A 265 5.86 -11.45 -27.51
C LYS A 265 6.29 -12.78 -26.90
N LEU A 266 6.02 -13.00 -25.60
CA LEU A 266 6.42 -14.22 -24.86
C LEU A 266 5.30 -15.27 -24.77
N GLY A 267 4.04 -14.86 -24.98
CA GLY A 267 2.86 -15.72 -25.03
C GLY A 267 1.92 -15.57 -23.81
N PRO A 268 0.78 -16.27 -23.80
CA PRO A 268 -0.26 -16.11 -22.78
C PRO A 268 0.13 -16.55 -21.37
N TRP A 269 1.18 -17.37 -21.23
CA TRP A 269 1.68 -17.87 -19.94
C TRP A 269 2.50 -16.82 -19.18
N ALA A 270 3.03 -15.80 -19.87
CA ALA A 270 4.00 -14.87 -19.31
C ALA A 270 3.43 -14.03 -18.13
N PRO A 271 2.21 -13.48 -18.19
CA PRO A 271 1.64 -12.77 -17.03
C PRO A 271 1.46 -13.67 -15.81
N TRP A 272 1.09 -14.94 -16.02
CA TRP A 272 0.92 -15.91 -14.92
C TRP A 272 2.25 -16.24 -14.24
N LEU A 273 3.32 -16.40 -15.00
CA LEU A 273 4.67 -16.53 -14.43
C LEU A 273 5.10 -15.23 -13.76
N GLY A 274 4.75 -14.08 -14.35
CA GLY A 274 5.02 -12.75 -13.81
C GLY A 274 4.51 -12.58 -12.37
N VAL A 275 3.32 -13.07 -12.05
CA VAL A 275 2.78 -13.08 -10.68
C VAL A 275 3.66 -13.89 -9.71
N ALA A 276 4.18 -15.04 -10.12
CA ALA A 276 5.08 -15.83 -9.28
C ALA A 276 6.44 -15.14 -9.08
N VAL A 277 7.03 -14.60 -10.16
CA VAL A 277 8.30 -13.87 -10.11
C VAL A 277 8.15 -12.61 -9.26
N TYR A 278 7.03 -11.89 -9.40
CA TYR A 278 6.66 -10.76 -8.56
C TYR A 278 6.65 -11.14 -7.07
N ALA A 279 6.01 -12.26 -6.71
CA ALA A 279 5.95 -12.70 -5.32
C ALA A 279 7.35 -13.02 -4.76
N VAL A 280 8.23 -13.64 -5.55
CA VAL A 280 9.64 -13.86 -5.16
C VAL A 280 10.37 -12.53 -4.99
N GLY A 281 10.16 -11.58 -5.90
CA GLY A 281 10.70 -10.22 -5.80
C GLY A 281 10.25 -9.52 -4.52
N VAL A 282 8.97 -9.60 -4.16
CA VAL A 282 8.43 -9.08 -2.87
C VAL A 282 9.14 -9.72 -1.68
N MET A 283 9.36 -11.05 -1.70
CA MET A 283 10.06 -11.73 -0.61
C MET A 283 11.48 -11.20 -0.43
N LEU A 284 12.22 -10.96 -1.52
CA LEU A 284 13.59 -10.48 -1.48
C LEU A 284 13.70 -8.98 -1.16
N PHE A 285 12.83 -8.17 -1.75
CA PHE A 285 12.80 -6.72 -1.59
C PHE A 285 12.33 -6.31 -0.19
N LEU A 286 11.17 -6.81 0.24
CA LEU A 286 10.55 -6.39 1.50
C LEU A 286 10.95 -7.24 2.72
N GLY A 287 11.57 -8.40 2.50
CA GLY A 287 12.06 -9.27 3.56
C GLY A 287 11.03 -9.85 4.55
N PRO A 288 9.76 -10.15 4.17
CA PRO A 288 8.79 -10.73 5.09
C PRO A 288 9.20 -12.13 5.58
N PRO A 289 8.53 -12.67 6.62
CA PRO A 289 8.72 -14.06 7.06
C PRO A 289 8.53 -15.05 5.90
N THR A 290 9.35 -16.09 5.80
CA THR A 290 9.25 -17.10 4.71
C THR A 290 7.91 -17.82 4.68
N SER A 291 7.23 -17.93 5.82
CA SER A 291 5.87 -18.44 5.90
C SER A 291 4.84 -17.56 5.16
N PHE A 292 5.20 -16.34 4.75
CA PHE A 292 4.34 -15.40 4.01
C PHE A 292 4.16 -15.79 2.54
N LEU A 293 5.18 -16.38 1.91
CA LEU A 293 5.18 -16.68 0.47
C LEU A 293 3.92 -17.42 -0.03
N PRO A 294 3.44 -18.52 0.60
CA PRO A 294 2.24 -19.21 0.11
C PRO A 294 0.99 -18.33 0.19
N TRP A 295 0.86 -17.52 1.25
CA TRP A 295 -0.27 -16.59 1.40
C TRP A 295 -0.20 -15.46 0.38
N LEU A 296 1.00 -14.94 0.12
CA LEU A 296 1.23 -13.93 -0.89
C LEU A 296 0.84 -14.44 -2.27
N LEU A 297 1.29 -15.63 -2.66
CA LEU A 297 0.94 -16.25 -3.95
C LEU A 297 -0.58 -16.45 -4.07
N LEU A 298 -1.22 -16.97 -3.02
CA LEU A 298 -2.67 -17.21 -3.05
C LEU A 298 -3.46 -15.90 -3.21
N VAL A 299 -3.13 -14.87 -2.43
CA VAL A 299 -3.75 -13.54 -2.56
C VAL A 299 -3.48 -12.93 -3.92
N ALA A 300 -2.22 -12.96 -4.38
CA ALA A 300 -1.80 -12.33 -5.62
C ALA A 300 -2.49 -12.97 -6.84
N TYR A 301 -2.51 -14.30 -6.92
CA TYR A 301 -3.23 -15.00 -7.99
C TYR A 301 -4.74 -14.81 -7.90
N ALA A 302 -5.34 -14.85 -6.71
CA ALA A 302 -6.77 -14.61 -6.58
C ALA A 302 -7.17 -13.21 -7.08
N ALA A 303 -6.41 -12.19 -6.71
CA ALA A 303 -6.61 -10.82 -7.15
C ALA A 303 -6.38 -10.66 -8.66
N PHE A 304 -5.30 -11.25 -9.19
CA PHE A 304 -4.98 -11.22 -10.62
C PHE A 304 -6.04 -11.93 -11.48
N ILE A 305 -6.48 -13.12 -11.09
CA ILE A 305 -7.56 -13.86 -11.77
C ILE A 305 -8.84 -13.04 -11.78
N ALA A 306 -9.20 -12.42 -10.66
CA ALA A 306 -10.40 -11.60 -10.55
C ALA A 306 -10.32 -10.33 -11.44
N GLN A 307 -9.16 -9.68 -11.49
CA GLN A 307 -8.94 -8.55 -12.38
C GLN A 307 -9.01 -8.98 -13.86
N TYR A 308 -8.37 -10.08 -14.22
CA TYR A 308 -8.39 -10.64 -15.57
C TYR A 308 -9.82 -10.98 -16.01
N LEU A 309 -10.58 -11.73 -15.19
CA LEU A 309 -11.98 -12.05 -15.49
C LEU A 309 -12.87 -10.80 -15.52
N GLY A 310 -12.60 -9.83 -14.65
CA GLY A 310 -13.30 -8.54 -14.63
C GLY A 310 -13.09 -7.76 -15.93
N ASP A 311 -11.87 -7.77 -16.48
CA ASP A 311 -11.56 -7.16 -17.76
C ASP A 311 -12.33 -7.82 -18.92
N LEU A 312 -12.40 -9.16 -18.94
CA LEU A 312 -13.13 -9.90 -19.96
C LEU A 312 -14.66 -9.67 -19.93
N VAL A 313 -15.26 -9.54 -18.74
CA VAL A 313 -16.72 -9.52 -18.57
C VAL A 313 -17.30 -8.12 -18.45
N LEU A 314 -16.60 -7.22 -17.74
CA LEU A 314 -17.09 -5.88 -17.38
C LEU A 314 -16.29 -4.75 -18.04
N GLY A 315 -15.19 -5.08 -18.72
CA GLY A 315 -14.30 -4.13 -19.37
C GLY A 315 -13.23 -3.55 -18.45
N SER A 316 -12.28 -2.83 -19.07
CA SER A 316 -11.05 -2.35 -18.44
C SER A 316 -11.27 -1.46 -17.21
N TYR A 317 -12.29 -0.59 -17.23
CA TYR A 317 -12.61 0.29 -16.11
C TYR A 317 -13.05 -0.44 -14.84
N ALA A 318 -13.70 -1.60 -14.98
CA ALA A 318 -14.23 -2.38 -13.86
C ALA A 318 -13.28 -3.50 -13.41
N SER A 319 -12.26 -3.84 -14.20
CA SER A 319 -11.27 -4.88 -13.88
C SER A 319 -10.59 -4.65 -12.52
N GLY A 320 -10.15 -3.42 -12.25
CA GLY A 320 -9.51 -3.04 -10.99
C GLY A 320 -10.44 -3.17 -9.78
N PHE A 321 -11.73 -2.85 -9.95
CA PHE A 321 -12.74 -3.05 -8.92
C PHE A 321 -12.87 -4.54 -8.55
N CYS A 322 -12.97 -5.43 -9.54
CA CYS A 322 -13.04 -6.89 -9.30
C CYS A 322 -11.80 -7.41 -8.57
N GLY A 323 -10.60 -7.01 -9.03
CA GLY A 323 -9.34 -7.33 -8.37
C GLY A 323 -9.30 -6.85 -6.91
N GLY A 324 -9.70 -5.61 -6.65
CA GLY A 324 -9.73 -5.02 -5.31
C GLY A 324 -10.72 -5.71 -4.35
N VAL A 325 -11.92 -6.05 -4.82
CA VAL A 325 -12.92 -6.80 -4.03
C VAL A 325 -12.34 -8.15 -3.61
N VAL A 326 -11.85 -8.92 -4.57
CA VAL A 326 -11.34 -10.27 -4.30
C VAL A 326 -10.07 -10.22 -3.44
N LEU A 327 -9.15 -9.29 -3.72
CA LEU A 327 -7.96 -9.06 -2.90
C LEU A 327 -8.34 -8.87 -1.43
N THR A 328 -9.30 -7.99 -1.16
CA THR A 328 -9.70 -7.65 0.21
C THR A 328 -10.41 -8.80 0.90
N VAL A 329 -11.40 -9.40 0.23
CA VAL A 329 -12.16 -10.53 0.78
C VAL A 329 -11.24 -11.72 1.05
N ALA A 330 -10.35 -12.04 0.10
CA ALA A 330 -9.41 -13.14 0.21
C ALA A 330 -8.42 -12.89 1.37
N ALA A 331 -7.81 -11.70 1.46
CA ALA A 331 -6.90 -11.35 2.55
C ALA A 331 -7.58 -11.43 3.93
N LEU A 332 -8.82 -10.94 4.05
CA LEU A 332 -9.59 -11.01 5.28
C LEU A 332 -10.01 -12.44 5.63
N LEU A 333 -10.35 -13.27 4.64
CA LEU A 333 -10.67 -14.68 4.85
C LEU A 333 -9.45 -15.46 5.32
N MET A 334 -8.32 -15.28 4.65
CA MET A 334 -7.05 -15.91 5.00
C MET A 334 -6.59 -15.51 6.40
N SER A 335 -6.76 -14.24 6.79
CA SER A 335 -6.37 -13.75 8.12
C SER A 335 -7.08 -14.44 9.30
N ARG A 336 -8.11 -15.26 9.05
CA ARG A 336 -8.76 -16.07 10.08
C ARG A 336 -7.96 -17.31 10.49
N TYR A 337 -7.05 -17.80 9.64
CA TYR A 337 -6.25 -18.96 9.99
C TYR A 337 -5.20 -18.57 11.03
N ARG A 338 -4.99 -19.44 12.03
CA ARG A 338 -4.07 -19.19 13.14
C ARG A 338 -2.63 -18.93 12.69
N SER A 339 -2.23 -19.52 11.57
CA SER A 339 -0.90 -19.37 10.95
C SER A 339 -0.81 -18.22 9.94
N ALA A 340 -1.93 -17.55 9.64
CA ALA A 340 -1.96 -16.54 8.59
C ALA A 340 -1.38 -15.20 9.05
N PRO A 341 -0.73 -14.48 8.11
CA PRO A 341 -0.35 -13.09 8.29
C PRO A 341 -1.55 -12.17 8.54
N PRO A 342 -1.30 -10.98 9.11
CA PRO A 342 -2.30 -9.92 9.20
C PRO A 342 -2.82 -9.50 7.82
N ALA A 343 -4.13 -9.24 7.70
CA ALA A 343 -4.76 -8.91 6.42
C ALA A 343 -4.06 -7.75 5.66
N LEU A 344 -3.68 -6.68 6.36
CA LEU A 344 -3.00 -5.53 5.75
C LEU A 344 -1.68 -5.89 5.07
N THR A 345 -0.90 -6.80 5.68
CA THR A 345 0.37 -7.26 5.10
C THR A 345 0.17 -8.03 3.80
N MET A 346 -1.02 -8.63 3.58
CA MET A 346 -1.37 -9.30 2.34
C MET A 346 -1.96 -8.34 1.30
N ILE A 347 -2.76 -7.37 1.75
CA ILE A 347 -3.42 -6.39 0.86
C ILE A 347 -2.38 -5.52 0.16
N LEU A 348 -1.34 -5.05 0.86
CA LEU A 348 -0.39 -4.08 0.29
C LEU A 348 0.39 -4.65 -0.92
N PRO A 349 1.00 -5.84 -0.88
CA PRO A 349 1.62 -6.43 -2.06
C PRO A 349 0.62 -6.82 -3.15
N GLY A 350 -0.59 -7.30 -2.79
CA GLY A 350 -1.61 -7.59 -3.80
C GLY A 350 -2.05 -6.32 -4.53
N PHE A 351 -2.15 -5.21 -3.82
CA PHE A 351 -2.50 -3.91 -4.37
C PHE A 351 -1.49 -3.40 -5.41
N TRP A 352 -0.18 -3.51 -5.13
CA TRP A 352 0.85 -3.11 -6.10
C TRP A 352 0.81 -3.97 -7.37
N LEU A 353 0.42 -5.24 -7.26
CA LEU A 353 0.26 -6.13 -8.41
C LEU A 353 -0.94 -5.76 -9.29
N LEU A 354 -2.01 -5.19 -8.72
CA LEU A 354 -3.17 -4.72 -9.51
C LEU A 354 -2.82 -3.49 -10.38
N VAL A 355 -1.63 -2.90 -10.15
CA VAL A 355 -1.04 -1.76 -10.85
C VAL A 355 -1.97 -0.57 -11.12
N PRO A 356 -2.79 -0.09 -10.15
CA PRO A 356 -3.60 1.11 -10.37
C PRO A 356 -2.75 2.37 -10.58
N GLY A 357 -1.57 2.42 -9.96
CA GLY A 357 -0.65 3.56 -10.02
C GLY A 357 -0.09 3.81 -11.42
N SER A 358 0.02 2.77 -12.24
CA SER A 358 0.67 2.89 -13.55
C SER A 358 -0.21 3.53 -14.60
N MET A 359 -1.51 3.26 -14.56
CA MET A 359 -2.48 3.93 -15.42
C MET A 359 -2.42 5.44 -15.21
N GLY A 360 -2.13 5.90 -13.98
CA GLY A 360 -1.96 7.32 -13.71
C GLY A 360 -0.68 7.96 -14.19
N LEU A 361 0.42 7.22 -14.21
CA LEU A 361 1.62 7.69 -14.88
C LEU A 361 1.40 7.77 -16.40
N ILE A 362 0.76 6.75 -16.99
CA ILE A 362 0.45 6.70 -18.41
C ILE A 362 -0.46 7.87 -18.81
N GLY A 363 -1.60 8.06 -18.14
CA GLY A 363 -2.55 9.09 -18.53
C GLY A 363 -2.05 10.51 -18.32
N ILE A 364 -1.12 10.75 -17.37
CA ILE A 364 -0.45 12.06 -17.26
C ILE A 364 0.62 12.21 -18.35
N ALA A 365 1.40 11.17 -18.66
CA ALA A 365 2.39 11.25 -19.73
C ALA A 365 1.74 11.48 -21.10
N GLU A 366 0.60 10.82 -21.37
CA GLU A 366 -0.20 11.00 -22.59
C GLU A 366 -0.76 12.42 -22.70
N LEU A 367 -1.26 13.00 -21.58
CA LEU A 367 -1.72 14.39 -21.55
C LEU A 367 -0.66 15.38 -22.06
N PHE A 368 0.61 15.14 -21.73
CA PHE A 368 1.72 15.98 -22.15
C PHE A 368 2.33 15.57 -23.50
N GLY A 369 1.91 14.43 -24.09
CA GLY A 369 2.47 13.84 -25.31
C GLY A 369 1.60 13.96 -26.58
N ALA A 370 0.27 13.74 -26.51
CA ALA A 370 -0.67 13.93 -27.64
C ALA A 370 -2.17 13.81 -27.23
N ASP A 371 -3.05 14.61 -27.85
CA ASP A 371 -4.54 14.55 -27.82
C ASP A 371 -5.23 14.44 -26.43
N GLY A 372 -4.80 15.30 -25.52
CA GLY A 372 -5.09 15.24 -24.09
C GLY A 372 -6.45 15.78 -23.59
N ASP A 373 -7.59 15.25 -24.06
CA ASP A 373 -8.90 15.62 -23.48
C ASP A 373 -9.52 14.52 -22.58
N SER A 374 -8.98 13.28 -22.57
CA SER A 374 -9.58 12.15 -21.81
C SER A 374 -8.63 11.34 -20.92
N ALA A 375 -7.29 11.50 -21.03
CA ALA A 375 -6.30 10.64 -20.37
C ALA A 375 -6.25 10.79 -18.84
N LEU A 376 -6.47 12.01 -18.32
CA LEU A 376 -6.63 12.25 -16.87
C LEU A 376 -7.89 11.57 -16.32
N GLY A 377 -9.00 11.57 -17.08
CA GLY A 377 -10.24 10.94 -16.67
C GLY A 377 -10.08 9.43 -16.45
N VAL A 378 -9.47 8.74 -17.42
CA VAL A 378 -9.24 7.28 -17.37
C VAL A 378 -8.38 6.89 -16.16
N THR A 379 -7.32 7.65 -15.91
CA THR A 379 -6.43 7.50 -14.75
C THR A 379 -7.19 7.56 -13.42
N PHE A 380 -7.95 8.63 -13.22
CA PHE A 380 -8.70 8.85 -12.00
C PHE A 380 -9.76 7.77 -11.82
N ILE A 381 -10.45 7.37 -12.89
CA ILE A 381 -11.46 6.31 -12.86
C ILE A 381 -10.85 4.97 -12.43
N SER A 382 -9.69 4.58 -12.95
CA SER A 382 -9.04 3.32 -12.57
C SER A 382 -8.61 3.28 -11.10
N MET A 383 -8.02 4.36 -10.60
CA MET A 383 -7.62 4.47 -9.20
C MET A 383 -8.83 4.46 -8.25
N ILE A 384 -9.91 5.16 -8.62
CA ILE A 384 -11.19 5.14 -7.90
C ILE A 384 -11.80 3.74 -7.95
N SER A 385 -11.76 3.06 -9.10
CA SER A 385 -12.28 1.70 -9.29
C SER A 385 -11.64 0.70 -8.33
N VAL A 386 -10.31 0.69 -8.21
CA VAL A 386 -9.62 -0.17 -7.23
C VAL A 386 -9.95 0.23 -5.80
N ALA A 387 -9.97 1.52 -5.47
CA ALA A 387 -10.29 1.99 -4.13
C ALA A 387 -11.72 1.59 -3.70
N LEU A 388 -12.70 1.77 -4.58
CA LEU A 388 -14.07 1.33 -4.38
C LEU A 388 -14.16 -0.20 -4.30
N GLY A 389 -13.34 -0.92 -5.07
CA GLY A 389 -13.25 -2.38 -4.97
C GLY A 389 -12.79 -2.86 -3.61
N LEU A 390 -11.72 -2.27 -3.07
CA LEU A 390 -11.25 -2.57 -1.72
C LEU A 390 -12.32 -2.26 -0.67
N GLN A 391 -12.98 -1.10 -0.77
CA GLN A 391 -14.06 -0.71 0.15
C GLN A 391 -15.26 -1.67 0.06
N ALA A 392 -15.69 -2.00 -1.16
CA ALA A 392 -16.78 -2.94 -1.39
C ALA A 392 -16.44 -4.32 -0.82
N GLY A 393 -15.20 -4.79 -0.97
CA GLY A 393 -14.72 -6.01 -0.34
C GLY A 393 -14.81 -5.99 1.19
N LEU A 394 -14.44 -4.86 1.83
CA LEU A 394 -14.59 -4.67 3.28
C LEU A 394 -16.07 -4.70 3.71
N VAL A 395 -16.94 -4.00 2.99
CA VAL A 395 -18.38 -3.92 3.30
C VAL A 395 -19.04 -5.28 3.12
N LEU A 396 -18.75 -5.97 2.02
CA LEU A 396 -19.25 -7.31 1.72
C LEU A 396 -18.85 -8.29 2.83
N TRP A 397 -17.59 -8.21 3.28
CA TRP A 397 -17.10 -9.00 4.39
C TRP A 397 -17.85 -8.72 5.69
N GLN A 398 -18.10 -7.45 6.01
CA GLN A 398 -18.85 -7.07 7.21
C GLN A 398 -20.31 -7.54 7.15
N ALA A 399 -20.95 -7.44 5.99
CA ALA A 399 -22.31 -7.92 5.77
C ALA A 399 -22.40 -9.44 5.97
N PHE A 400 -21.46 -10.20 5.38
CA PHE A 400 -21.39 -11.65 5.54
C PHE A 400 -21.12 -12.08 7.00
N ARG A 401 -20.38 -11.26 7.77
CA ARG A 401 -20.09 -11.52 9.20
C ARG A 401 -21.21 -11.12 10.17
N ARG A 402 -22.33 -10.58 9.72
CA ARG A 402 -23.51 -10.36 10.56
C ARG A 402 -24.52 -11.50 10.39
N PRO A 403 -24.35 -12.70 10.99
CA PRO A 403 -25.47 -13.63 11.09
C PRO A 403 -26.44 -13.11 12.18
N GLY A 404 -27.61 -12.60 11.78
CA GLY A 404 -28.82 -12.73 12.58
C GLY A 404 -29.06 -11.76 13.77
N GLY A 405 -28.55 -10.53 13.76
CA GLY A 405 -28.87 -9.53 14.80
C GLY A 405 -30.35 -9.08 14.86
N TRP A 406 -31.16 -9.43 13.86
CA TRP A 406 -32.56 -8.96 13.78
C TRP A 406 -33.56 -9.82 14.56
N ARG A 407 -33.19 -11.05 15.00
CA ARG A 407 -34.12 -11.96 15.70
C ARG A 407 -34.21 -11.79 17.22
N ARG A 408 -33.33 -11.01 17.88
CA ARG A 408 -33.34 -10.84 19.35
C ARG A 408 -34.16 -9.64 19.86
N ARG A 409 -34.70 -8.77 18.99
CA ARG A 409 -35.46 -7.57 19.43
C ARG A 409 -36.99 -7.73 19.53
N ARG A 410 -37.55 -8.94 19.31
CA ARG A 410 -39.02 -9.15 19.35
C ARG A 410 -39.55 -10.07 20.45
N ARG A 411 -38.76 -10.48 21.44
CA ARG A 411 -39.28 -11.21 22.61
C ARG A 411 -38.89 -10.54 23.92
N ARG A 412 -39.68 -9.53 24.31
CA ARG A 412 -40.15 -9.26 25.68
C ARG A 412 -41.00 -7.97 25.70
N PRO A 413 -42.34 -8.09 25.66
CA PRO A 413 -43.21 -7.22 26.43
C PRO A 413 -43.90 -8.08 27.49
N GLY A 414 -43.53 -7.89 28.76
CA GLY A 414 -44.11 -8.67 29.84
C GLY A 414 -43.43 -8.45 31.17
N GLN A 415 -43.53 -7.24 31.73
CA GLN A 415 -43.50 -7.05 33.18
C GLN A 415 -44.59 -6.02 33.54
N ARG A 416 -45.58 -6.49 34.31
CA ARG A 416 -46.65 -5.71 34.95
C ARG A 416 -46.06 -4.89 36.11
N PRO A 417 -46.62 -3.71 36.45
CA PRO A 417 -46.21 -2.98 37.64
C PRO A 417 -46.78 -3.63 38.93
N PRO A 418 -46.09 -3.53 40.07
CA PRO A 418 -46.65 -3.95 41.36
C PRO A 418 -47.70 -2.95 41.85
N ARG A 419 -48.60 -3.49 42.69
CA ARG A 419 -49.85 -2.90 43.19
C ARG A 419 -49.69 -1.59 43.92
#